data_AF-E2B9Y3-F1
#
_entry.id   AF-E2B9Y3-F1
#
_cell.length_a   1.000
_cell.length_b   1.000
_cell.length_c   1.000
_cell.angle_alpha   90.00
_cell.angle_beta   90.00
_cell.angle_gamma   90.00
#
_symmetry.space_group_name_H-M   'P 1'
#
loop_
_entity.id
_entity.type
_entity.pdbx_description
1 polymer ?
#
loop_
_entity_poly.entity_id
_entity_poly.type
_entity_poly.pdbx_seq_one_letter_code
_entity_poly.pdbx_strand_id
1 'polypeptide(L)'
;KKNFCFFCHKAQTKIVRHLENIHKDEEEVKRFKYLPKGNAERKIFISSLRKKGNFLHNVDSRFNNGNLITCRRPQKRIKRDAKDYTACAKCKGFYAKNSIRHHFRNCDLKQGQSLKSTLALGRKIIGRIHQNACQQLRDNILPVMREDNIVRLIRYDSLIINYGNKMCKKYTLQHQHDMIRAHLRLLGRYLI
;
A
#
# COMPACT_ATOMS: atom_id res chain seq x y z
N LYS A 1 -4.08 -20.37 -3.38
CA LYS A 1 -3.68 -19.02 -2.89
C LYS A 1 -4.27 -18.83 -1.50
N LYS A 2 -3.46 -18.53 -0.49
CA LYS A 2 -3.96 -18.17 0.85
C LYS A 2 -4.24 -16.66 0.89
N ASN A 3 -5.31 -16.26 1.59
CA ASN A 3 -5.58 -14.86 1.90
C ASN A 3 -5.44 -14.67 3.41
N PHE A 4 -5.05 -13.49 3.84
CA PHE A 4 -4.95 -13.15 5.24
C PHE A 4 -6.31 -12.68 5.77
N CYS A 5 -6.76 -13.22 6.89
CA CYS A 5 -7.97 -12.76 7.55
C CYS A 5 -7.68 -11.45 8.29
N PHE A 6 -8.52 -10.45 8.07
CA PHE A 6 -8.38 -9.14 8.72
C PHE A 6 -8.71 -9.19 10.22
N PHE A 7 -9.57 -10.11 10.66
CA PHE A 7 -10.06 -10.15 12.05
C PHE A 7 -9.17 -11.01 12.97
N CYS A 8 -8.93 -12.26 12.60
CA CYS A 8 -8.12 -13.17 13.42
C CYS A 8 -6.64 -13.25 13.02
N HIS A 9 -6.21 -12.50 11.99
CA HIS A 9 -4.83 -12.47 11.52
C HIS A 9 -4.25 -13.84 11.10
N LYS A 10 -5.11 -14.77 10.67
CA LYS A 10 -4.72 -16.12 10.20
C LYS A 10 -4.79 -16.22 8.68
N ALA A 11 -3.87 -16.98 8.09
CA ALA A 11 -3.87 -17.28 6.65
C ALA A 11 -4.91 -18.36 6.32
N GLN A 12 -5.79 -18.10 5.35
CA GLN A 12 -6.93 -18.95 5.00
C GLN A 12 -6.98 -19.26 3.50
N THR A 13 -7.22 -20.52 3.16
CA THR A 13 -7.47 -20.95 1.77
C THR A 13 -8.90 -20.65 1.35
N LYS A 14 -9.88 -20.92 2.23
CA LYS A 14 -11.32 -20.69 2.03
C LYS A 14 -11.82 -19.50 2.84
N ILE A 15 -11.25 -18.32 2.58
CA ILE A 15 -11.48 -17.09 3.38
C ILE A 15 -12.96 -16.73 3.56
N VAL A 16 -13.82 -16.96 2.56
CA VAL A 16 -15.26 -16.62 2.66
C VAL A 16 -15.97 -17.51 3.68
N ARG A 17 -15.77 -18.83 3.58
CA ARG A 17 -16.31 -19.79 4.55
C ARG A 17 -15.77 -19.53 5.95
N HIS A 18 -14.49 -19.17 6.05
CA HIS A 18 -13.88 -18.80 7.32
C HIS A 18 -14.57 -17.57 7.94
N LEU A 19 -14.81 -16.51 7.16
CA LEU A 19 -15.51 -15.32 7.62
C LEU A 19 -16.95 -15.65 8.06
N GLU A 20 -17.70 -16.39 7.24
CA GLU A 20 -19.09 -16.76 7.52
C GLU A 20 -19.26 -17.64 8.76
N ASN A 21 -18.24 -18.43 9.13
CA ASN A 21 -18.29 -19.37 10.25
C ASN A 21 -17.70 -18.81 11.55
N ILE A 22 -16.54 -18.16 11.46
CA ILE A 22 -15.77 -17.71 12.64
C ILE A 22 -16.07 -16.24 12.98
N HIS A 23 -16.31 -15.41 11.96
CA HIS A 23 -16.52 -13.98 12.08
C HIS A 23 -17.94 -13.59 11.71
N LYS A 24 -18.90 -14.48 12.00
CA LYS A 24 -20.30 -14.34 11.59
C LYS A 24 -21.01 -13.11 12.18
N ASP A 25 -20.53 -12.67 13.35
CA ASP A 25 -21.13 -11.60 14.13
C ASP A 25 -20.51 -10.22 13.81
N GLU A 26 -19.44 -10.19 13.00
CA GLU A 26 -18.83 -8.96 12.52
C GLU A 26 -19.73 -8.23 11.52
N GLU A 27 -19.92 -6.92 11.72
CA GLU A 27 -20.79 -6.10 10.87
C GLU A 27 -20.40 -6.13 9.39
N GLU A 28 -19.10 -6.10 9.07
CA GLU A 28 -18.62 -6.21 7.69
C GLU A 28 -18.94 -7.57 7.06
N VAL A 29 -19.09 -8.62 7.86
CA VAL A 29 -19.43 -9.98 7.40
C VAL A 29 -20.93 -10.13 7.20
N LYS A 30 -21.75 -9.63 8.14
CA LYS A 30 -23.22 -9.62 8.01
C LYS A 30 -23.67 -8.99 6.69
N ARG A 31 -23.03 -7.90 6.26
CA ARG A 31 -23.31 -7.20 4.98
C ARG A 31 -23.31 -8.08 3.74
N PHE A 32 -22.55 -9.18 3.71
CA PHE A 32 -22.52 -10.08 2.56
C PHE A 32 -23.04 -11.49 2.86
N LYS A 33 -23.08 -11.89 4.12
CA LYS A 33 -23.47 -13.24 4.55
C LYS A 33 -24.90 -13.58 4.13
N TYR A 34 -25.81 -12.63 4.26
CA TYR A 34 -27.24 -12.82 3.94
C TYR A 34 -27.58 -12.59 2.47
N LEU A 35 -26.62 -12.12 1.66
CA LEU A 35 -26.83 -11.95 0.22
C LEU A 35 -26.71 -13.31 -0.50
N PRO A 36 -27.51 -13.55 -1.56
CA PRO A 36 -27.45 -14.79 -2.31
C PRO A 36 -26.10 -14.97 -3.02
N LYS A 37 -25.70 -16.23 -3.22
CA LYS A 37 -24.51 -16.56 -4.02
C LYS A 37 -24.71 -16.05 -5.44
N GLY A 38 -23.67 -15.48 -6.05
CA GLY A 38 -23.72 -14.92 -7.40
C GLY A 38 -24.00 -13.42 -7.46
N ASN A 39 -24.67 -12.85 -6.45
CA ASN A 39 -24.96 -11.42 -6.35
C ASN A 39 -23.70 -10.55 -6.47
N ALA A 40 -23.81 -9.43 -7.21
CA ALA A 40 -22.70 -8.54 -7.51
C ALA A 40 -22.17 -7.81 -6.27
N GLU A 41 -23.08 -7.30 -5.44
CA GLU A 41 -22.76 -6.61 -4.19
C GLU A 41 -22.06 -7.55 -3.20
N ARG A 42 -22.54 -8.79 -3.08
CA ARG A 42 -21.87 -9.84 -2.30
C ARG A 42 -20.41 -10.04 -2.73
N LYS A 43 -20.16 -10.08 -4.04
CA LYS A 43 -18.79 -10.21 -4.60
C LYS A 43 -17.93 -9.00 -4.26
N ILE A 44 -18.50 -7.79 -4.28
CA ILE A 44 -17.80 -6.54 -3.95
C ILE A 44 -17.34 -6.55 -2.48
N PHE A 45 -18.25 -6.84 -1.54
CA PHE A 45 -17.92 -6.90 -0.11
C PHE A 45 -16.85 -7.94 0.20
N ILE A 46 -17.01 -9.16 -0.33
CA ILE A 46 -16.01 -10.23 -0.17
C ILE A 46 -14.65 -9.80 -0.73
N SER A 47 -14.63 -9.19 -1.92
CA SER A 47 -13.40 -8.70 -2.55
C SER A 47 -12.74 -7.60 -1.70
N SER A 48 -13.53 -6.69 -1.13
CA SER A 48 -13.05 -5.64 -0.23
C SER A 48 -12.37 -6.22 1.01
N LEU A 49 -13.06 -7.12 1.74
CA LEU A 49 -12.53 -7.78 2.94
C LEU A 49 -11.25 -8.57 2.65
N ARG A 50 -11.21 -9.33 1.54
CA ARG A 50 -10.00 -10.03 1.11
C ARG A 50 -8.83 -9.09 0.89
N LYS A 51 -9.05 -7.98 0.19
CA LYS A 51 -7.99 -7.00 -0.08
C LYS A 51 -7.55 -6.30 1.20
N LYS A 52 -8.48 -5.98 2.11
CA LYS A 52 -8.20 -5.38 3.43
C LYS A 52 -7.26 -6.26 4.25
N GLY A 53 -7.58 -7.55 4.39
CA GLY A 53 -6.74 -8.50 5.13
C GLY A 53 -5.39 -8.72 4.44
N ASN A 54 -5.36 -8.94 3.12
CA ASN A 54 -4.10 -9.11 2.39
C ASN A 54 -3.20 -7.86 2.44
N PHE A 55 -3.80 -6.67 2.45
CA PHE A 55 -3.07 -5.42 2.59
C PHE A 55 -2.40 -5.33 3.95
N LEU A 56 -3.13 -5.65 5.03
CA LEU A 56 -2.59 -5.69 6.39
C LEU A 56 -1.35 -6.60 6.47
N HIS A 57 -1.46 -7.84 5.98
CA HIS A 57 -0.33 -8.77 5.90
C HIS A 57 0.87 -8.20 5.14
N ASN A 58 0.64 -7.56 3.98
CA ASN A 58 1.74 -7.11 3.12
C ASN A 58 2.48 -5.87 3.64
N VAL A 59 1.82 -5.08 4.50
CA VAL A 59 2.35 -3.79 4.98
C VAL A 59 2.89 -3.91 6.40
N ASP A 60 2.23 -4.68 7.26
CA ASP A 60 2.62 -4.82 8.67
C ASP A 60 3.72 -5.87 8.84
N SER A 61 4.88 -5.45 9.35
CA SER A 61 6.05 -6.31 9.56
C SER A 61 5.80 -7.43 10.56
N ARG A 62 4.82 -7.29 11.47
CA ARG A 62 4.48 -8.33 12.46
C ARG A 62 3.83 -9.55 11.83
N PHE A 63 3.16 -9.36 10.70
CA PHE A 63 2.42 -10.43 10.00
C PHE A 63 3.11 -10.87 8.72
N ASN A 64 3.90 -10.00 8.10
CA ASN A 64 4.55 -10.27 6.84
C ASN A 64 5.67 -11.31 7.01
N ASN A 65 5.54 -12.45 6.36
CA ASN A 65 6.54 -13.53 6.37
C ASN A 65 7.50 -13.48 5.15
N GLY A 66 7.67 -12.32 4.52
CA GLY A 66 8.49 -12.13 3.33
C GLY A 66 7.76 -12.41 2.01
N ASN A 67 6.56 -13.03 2.04
CA ASN A 67 5.79 -13.31 0.82
C ASN A 67 4.72 -12.26 0.55
N LEU A 68 4.77 -11.63 -0.62
CA LEU A 68 3.77 -10.65 -1.02
C LEU A 68 2.49 -11.31 -1.55
N ILE A 69 1.34 -11.02 -0.92
CA ILE A 69 0.03 -11.49 -1.39
C ILE A 69 -0.51 -10.51 -2.46
N THR A 70 -0.37 -10.86 -3.73
CA THR A 70 -0.81 -10.02 -4.86
C THR A 70 -2.26 -10.31 -5.25
N CYS A 71 -2.95 -9.38 -5.92
CA CYS A 71 -4.31 -9.63 -6.43
C CYS A 71 -4.32 -10.69 -7.54
N ARG A 72 -3.42 -10.57 -8.52
CA ARG A 72 -3.24 -11.52 -9.63
C ARG A 72 -1.97 -12.34 -9.42
N ARG A 73 -2.06 -13.66 -9.64
CA ARG A 73 -0.91 -14.57 -9.53
C ARG A 73 0.15 -14.16 -10.57
N PRO A 74 1.42 -14.01 -10.18
CA PRO A 74 2.50 -13.78 -11.14
C PRO A 74 2.58 -14.94 -12.15
N GLN A 75 2.87 -14.64 -13.41
CA GLN A 75 3.15 -15.67 -14.42
C GLN A 75 4.57 -16.19 -14.21
N LYS A 76 4.78 -17.51 -14.15
CA LYS A 76 6.10 -18.12 -13.89
C LYS A 76 7.19 -17.64 -14.86
N ARG A 77 6.82 -17.43 -16.13
CA ARG A 77 7.73 -16.95 -17.19
C ARG A 77 8.24 -15.52 -16.99
N ILE A 78 7.51 -14.69 -16.23
CA ILE A 78 7.89 -13.29 -15.98
C ILE A 78 8.50 -13.22 -14.59
N LYS A 79 9.81 -13.06 -14.50
CA LYS A 79 10.51 -12.80 -13.25
C LYS A 79 10.02 -11.45 -12.69
N ARG A 80 9.36 -11.48 -11.52
CA ARG A 80 8.92 -10.28 -10.80
C ARG A 80 9.21 -10.45 -9.32
N ASP A 81 9.74 -9.40 -8.73
CA ASP A 81 10.02 -9.30 -7.31
C ASP A 81 8.94 -8.49 -6.59
N ALA A 82 8.94 -8.51 -5.25
CA ALA A 82 8.04 -7.69 -4.45
C ALA A 82 8.14 -6.18 -4.77
N LYS A 83 9.33 -5.71 -5.19
CA LYS A 83 9.56 -4.31 -5.60
C LYS A 83 8.80 -3.92 -6.87
N ASP A 84 8.34 -4.87 -7.67
CA ASP A 84 7.61 -4.61 -8.92
C ASP A 84 6.11 -4.44 -8.70
N TYR A 85 5.66 -4.54 -7.44
CA TYR A 85 4.28 -4.39 -7.04
C TYR A 85 4.08 -3.11 -6.23
N THR A 86 2.84 -2.64 -6.22
CA THR A 86 2.37 -1.53 -5.39
C THR A 86 0.92 -1.78 -4.98
N ALA A 87 0.45 -1.08 -3.96
CA ALA A 87 -0.94 -1.10 -3.53
C ALA A 87 -1.75 -0.04 -4.29
N CYS A 88 -2.99 -0.37 -4.63
CA CYS A 88 -3.98 0.62 -5.06
C CYS A 88 -4.48 1.39 -3.84
N ALA A 89 -4.38 2.72 -3.86
CA ALA A 89 -4.81 3.58 -2.76
C ALA A 89 -6.31 3.46 -2.41
N LYS A 90 -7.12 3.00 -3.37
CA LYS A 90 -8.58 2.88 -3.21
C LYS A 90 -8.99 1.51 -2.72
N CYS A 91 -8.71 0.46 -3.49
CA CYS A 91 -9.14 -0.88 -3.11
C CYS A 91 -8.14 -1.65 -2.22
N LYS A 92 -6.98 -1.08 -1.89
CA LYS A 92 -5.90 -1.70 -1.10
C LYS A 92 -5.31 -2.99 -1.69
N GLY A 93 -5.72 -3.37 -2.91
CA GLY A 93 -5.18 -4.52 -3.63
C GLY A 93 -3.75 -4.27 -4.13
N PHE A 94 -2.90 -5.29 -4.09
CA PHE A 94 -1.55 -5.24 -4.64
C PHE A 94 -1.51 -5.68 -6.11
N TYR A 95 -0.98 -4.82 -6.98
CA TYR A 95 -0.87 -5.05 -8.43
C TYR A 95 0.54 -4.74 -8.92
N ALA A 96 0.90 -5.32 -10.06
CA ALA A 96 2.17 -5.00 -10.70
C ALA A 96 2.16 -3.53 -11.15
N LYS A 97 3.27 -2.82 -10.94
CA LYS A 97 3.41 -1.38 -11.22
C LYS A 97 3.10 -1.02 -12.67
N ASN A 98 3.43 -1.88 -13.63
CA ASN A 98 3.10 -1.66 -15.04
C ASN A 98 1.58 -1.73 -15.33
N SER A 99 0.81 -2.45 -14.51
CA SER A 99 -0.63 -2.65 -14.70
C SER A 99 -1.50 -1.74 -13.82
N ILE A 100 -0.91 -1.05 -12.82
CA ILE A 100 -1.66 -0.31 -11.80
C ILE A 100 -2.47 0.85 -12.39
N ARG A 101 -1.95 1.54 -13.41
CA ARG A 101 -2.65 2.68 -14.05
C ARG A 101 -3.98 2.25 -14.67
N HIS A 102 -3.95 1.13 -15.40
CA HIS A 102 -5.16 0.56 -16.01
C HIS A 102 -6.16 0.10 -14.94
N HIS A 103 -5.67 -0.54 -13.88
CA HIS A 103 -6.51 -0.90 -12.74
C HIS A 103 -7.16 0.34 -12.10
N PHE A 104 -6.38 1.38 -11.84
CA PHE A 104 -6.83 2.56 -11.10
C PHE A 104 -7.97 3.30 -11.82
N ARG A 105 -7.88 3.42 -13.15
CA ARG A 105 -8.96 4.01 -14.00
C ARG A 105 -10.32 3.36 -13.74
N ASN A 106 -10.34 2.03 -13.63
CA ASN A 106 -11.58 1.28 -13.40
C ASN A 106 -11.94 1.18 -11.90
N CYS A 107 -10.99 1.45 -11.01
CA CYS A 107 -11.16 1.29 -9.57
C CYS A 107 -11.67 2.56 -8.87
N ASP A 108 -11.25 3.74 -9.32
CA ASP A 108 -11.59 5.01 -8.67
C ASP A 108 -12.55 5.88 -9.48
N LEU A 109 -12.90 5.47 -10.70
CA LEU A 109 -13.72 6.20 -11.69
C LEU A 109 -13.21 7.61 -12.07
N LYS A 110 -12.25 8.17 -11.32
CA LYS A 110 -11.53 9.40 -11.61
C LYS A 110 -10.57 9.16 -12.77
N GLN A 111 -10.92 9.74 -13.91
CA GLN A 111 -10.10 9.73 -15.11
C GLN A 111 -8.89 10.67 -14.97
N GLY A 112 -7.87 10.49 -15.81
CA GLY A 112 -6.76 11.46 -15.95
C GLY A 112 -5.57 11.28 -15.00
N GLN A 113 -5.59 10.36 -14.03
CA GLN A 113 -4.45 10.21 -13.12
C GLN A 113 -3.20 9.64 -13.82
N SER A 114 -2.05 10.30 -13.63
CA SER A 114 -0.77 9.86 -14.17
C SER A 114 -0.23 8.64 -13.42
N LEU A 115 0.64 7.85 -14.07
CA LEU A 115 1.27 6.71 -13.40
C LEU A 115 2.06 7.16 -12.16
N LYS A 116 2.77 8.30 -12.25
CA LYS A 116 3.58 8.84 -11.16
C LYS A 116 2.72 9.15 -9.93
N SER A 117 1.56 9.80 -10.12
CA SER A 117 0.67 10.11 -9.01
C SER A 117 -0.03 8.88 -8.44
N THR A 118 -0.46 7.92 -9.27
CA THR A 118 -1.00 6.64 -8.78
C THR A 118 0.02 5.87 -7.94
N LEU A 119 1.29 5.85 -8.35
CA LEU A 119 2.36 5.23 -7.56
C LEU A 119 2.61 5.96 -6.24
N ALA A 120 2.58 7.30 -6.23
CA ALA A 120 2.74 8.08 -5.02
C ALA A 120 1.62 7.80 -4.00
N LEU A 121 0.36 7.75 -4.45
CA LEU A 121 -0.77 7.38 -3.60
C LEU A 121 -0.62 5.96 -3.01
N GLY A 122 -0.15 5.01 -3.82
CA GLY A 122 0.16 3.65 -3.36
C GLY A 122 1.24 3.64 -2.27
N ARG A 123 2.32 4.40 -2.44
CA ARG A 123 3.39 4.52 -1.43
C ARG A 123 2.90 5.16 -0.14
N LYS A 124 2.04 6.19 -0.24
CA LYS A 124 1.44 6.87 0.91
C LYS A 124 0.69 5.88 1.81
N ILE A 125 -0.18 5.04 1.23
CA ILE A 125 -0.93 4.06 2.04
C ILE A 125 -0.05 2.90 2.53
N ILE A 126 0.99 2.50 1.78
CA ILE A 126 1.93 1.47 2.22
C ILE A 126 2.74 1.94 3.43
N GLY A 127 3.04 3.24 3.56
CA GLY A 127 3.53 3.82 4.80
C GLY A 127 4.88 3.28 5.31
N ARG A 128 5.72 2.72 4.42
CA ARG A 128 7.08 2.23 4.75
C ARG A 128 8.03 3.40 5.01
N ILE A 129 7.87 4.03 6.16
CA ILE A 129 8.56 5.26 6.57
C ILE A 129 8.78 5.18 8.08
N HIS A 130 9.97 5.59 8.53
CA HIS A 130 10.37 5.67 9.92
C HIS A 130 9.27 6.29 10.81
N GLN A 131 9.08 5.77 12.01
CA GLN A 131 8.02 6.18 12.94
C GLN A 131 8.08 7.68 13.32
N ASN A 132 9.28 8.26 13.37
CA ASN A 132 9.47 9.68 13.70
C ASN A 132 9.03 10.64 12.58
N ALA A 133 8.75 10.17 11.36
CA ALA A 133 8.39 11.07 10.27
C ALA A 133 7.07 11.81 10.53
N CYS A 134 7.06 13.13 10.31
CA CYS A 134 5.88 13.96 10.43
C CYS A 134 4.90 13.75 9.26
N GLN A 135 3.68 14.24 9.40
CA GLN A 135 2.63 14.04 8.39
C GLN A 135 3.02 14.59 7.01
N GLN A 136 3.70 15.75 6.95
CA GLN A 136 4.18 16.32 5.69
C GLN A 136 5.18 15.41 4.97
N LEU A 137 6.13 14.81 5.71
CA LEU A 137 7.05 13.83 5.13
C LEU A 137 6.31 12.59 4.61
N ARG A 138 5.35 12.08 5.39
CA ARG A 138 4.57 10.89 5.08
C ARG A 138 3.67 11.05 3.87
N ASP A 139 3.11 12.24 3.68
CA ASP A 139 2.04 12.46 2.71
C ASP A 139 2.52 13.09 1.42
N ASN A 140 3.47 14.03 1.51
CA ASN A 140 3.77 14.96 0.43
C ASN A 140 5.23 14.90 -0.04
N ILE A 141 6.17 14.61 0.86
CA ILE A 141 7.60 14.57 0.50
C ILE A 141 8.00 13.18 0.01
N LEU A 142 8.01 12.18 0.89
CA LEU A 142 8.59 10.84 0.61
C LEU A 142 7.83 10.02 -0.45
N PRO A 143 6.48 10.02 -0.51
CA PRO A 143 5.76 9.22 -1.50
C PRO A 143 6.00 9.65 -2.95
N VAL A 144 6.34 10.92 -3.17
CA VAL A 144 6.56 11.50 -4.49
C VAL A 144 7.97 11.21 -5.02
N MET A 145 8.92 10.93 -4.12
CA MET A 145 10.30 10.61 -4.49
C MET A 145 10.37 9.32 -5.32
N ARG A 146 11.36 9.25 -6.22
CA ARG A 146 11.63 8.06 -7.02
C ARG A 146 12.00 6.89 -6.10
N GLU A 147 11.46 5.71 -6.38
CA GLU A 147 11.78 4.50 -5.64
C GLU A 147 13.15 3.96 -6.09
N ASP A 148 14.20 4.23 -5.31
CA ASP A 148 15.56 3.75 -5.53
C ASP A 148 16.26 3.42 -4.19
N ASN A 149 17.51 2.98 -4.25
CA ASN A 149 18.27 2.60 -3.07
C ASN A 149 18.46 3.78 -2.10
N ILE A 150 18.69 4.99 -2.62
CA ILE A 150 18.83 6.22 -1.82
C ILE A 150 17.57 6.45 -0.97
N VAL A 151 16.38 6.43 -1.59
CA VAL A 151 15.13 6.66 -0.85
C VAL A 151 14.82 5.53 0.13
N ARG A 152 15.28 4.30 -0.13
CA ARG A 152 15.17 3.21 0.85
C ARG A 152 16.01 3.47 2.10
N LEU A 153 17.24 3.96 1.94
CA LEU A 153 18.10 4.35 3.08
C LEU A 153 17.44 5.47 3.88
N ILE A 154 17.04 6.55 3.21
CA ILE A 154 16.40 7.72 3.83
C ILE A 154 15.17 7.35 4.67
N ARG A 155 14.34 6.41 4.22
CA ARG A 155 13.07 6.06 4.89
C ARG A 155 13.27 5.42 6.27
N TYR A 156 14.44 4.89 6.57
CA TYR A 156 14.73 4.20 7.82
C TYR A 156 15.84 4.86 8.63
N ASP A 157 16.52 5.87 8.07
CA ASP A 157 17.52 6.67 8.78
C ASP A 157 16.84 7.71 9.69
N SER A 158 17.03 7.59 11.00
CA SER A 158 16.38 8.44 12.00
C SER A 158 16.86 9.90 11.94
N LEU A 159 18.14 10.14 11.62
CA LEU A 159 18.73 11.48 11.57
C LEU A 159 18.23 12.25 10.34
N ILE A 160 18.23 11.63 9.17
CA ILE A 160 17.72 12.24 7.94
C ILE A 160 16.22 12.52 8.07
N ILE A 161 15.45 11.61 8.69
CA ILE A 161 14.02 11.84 8.95
C ILE A 161 13.80 13.03 9.89
N ASN A 162 14.57 13.13 10.98
CA ASN A 162 14.47 14.26 11.90
C ASN A 162 14.87 15.59 11.24
N TYR A 163 15.90 15.58 10.39
CA TYR A 163 16.26 16.72 9.57
C TYR A 163 15.12 17.11 8.62
N GLY A 164 14.53 16.15 7.92
CA GLY A 164 13.36 16.37 7.05
C GLY A 164 12.16 16.95 7.80
N ASN A 165 11.91 16.48 9.02
CA ASN A 165 10.86 17.03 9.89
C ASN A 165 11.11 18.51 10.19
N LYS A 166 12.36 18.89 10.51
CA LYS A 166 12.74 20.29 10.73
C LYS A 166 12.55 21.13 9.47
N MET A 167 12.92 20.60 8.30
CA MET A 167 12.67 21.28 7.03
C MET A 167 11.16 21.48 6.77
N CYS A 168 10.32 20.48 7.00
CA CYS A 168 8.87 20.61 6.81
C CYS A 168 8.21 21.62 7.78
N LYS A 169 8.80 21.85 8.96
CA LYS A 169 8.34 22.92 9.88
C LYS A 169 8.75 24.30 9.37
N LYS A 170 9.95 24.43 8.81
CA LYS A 170 10.49 25.70 8.31
C LYS A 170 9.89 26.11 6.96
N TYR A 171 9.66 25.14 6.08
CA TYR A 171 9.24 25.32 4.70
C TYR A 171 7.88 24.67 4.48
N THR A 172 6.83 25.48 4.58
CA THR A 172 5.43 25.02 4.59
C THR A 172 4.76 25.12 3.22
N LEU A 173 5.34 25.86 2.27
CA LEU A 173 4.75 26.10 0.95
C LEU A 173 5.05 24.93 0.02
N GLN A 174 4.05 24.54 -0.79
CA GLN A 174 4.13 23.36 -1.65
C GLN A 174 5.28 23.40 -2.66
N HIS A 175 5.61 24.57 -3.21
CA HIS A 175 6.73 24.72 -4.15
C HIS A 175 8.10 24.43 -3.50
N GLN A 176 8.21 24.57 -2.18
CA GLN A 176 9.44 24.30 -1.43
C GLN A 176 9.68 22.80 -1.24
N HIS A 177 8.68 21.95 -1.47
CA HIS A 177 8.79 20.51 -1.30
C HIS A 177 9.87 19.89 -2.20
N ASP A 178 10.11 20.44 -3.39
CA ASP A 178 11.15 19.94 -4.29
C ASP A 178 12.56 20.17 -3.72
N MET A 179 12.81 21.33 -3.11
CA MET A 179 14.05 21.62 -2.40
C MET A 179 14.25 20.64 -1.23
N ILE A 180 13.21 20.38 -0.42
CA ILE A 180 13.30 19.41 0.68
C ILE A 180 13.66 18.02 0.13
N ARG A 181 13.00 17.55 -0.92
CA ARG A 181 13.31 16.25 -1.54
C ARG A 181 14.76 16.21 -2.05
N ALA A 182 15.24 17.29 -2.66
CA ALA A 182 16.62 17.38 -3.15
C ALA A 182 17.64 17.28 -2.00
N HIS A 183 17.41 17.99 -0.90
CA HIS A 183 18.27 17.92 0.29
C HIS A 183 18.29 16.52 0.90
N LEU A 184 17.13 15.90 1.09
CA LEU A 184 17.07 14.53 1.62
C LEU A 184 17.82 13.55 0.72
N ARG A 185 17.69 13.68 -0.61
CA ARG A 185 18.45 12.85 -1.56
C ARG A 185 19.94 13.10 -1.49
N LEU A 186 20.37 14.35 -1.35
CA LEU A 186 21.79 14.68 -1.19
C LEU A 186 22.37 14.01 0.05
N LEU A 187 21.70 14.14 1.19
CA LEU A 187 22.11 13.47 2.43
C LEU A 187 22.15 11.94 2.26
N GLY A 188 21.13 11.36 1.64
CA GLY A 188 21.09 9.91 1.42
C GLY A 188 22.17 9.38 0.45
N ARG A 189 22.80 10.24 -0.37
CA ARG A 189 23.94 9.82 -1.22
C ARG A 189 25.23 9.63 -0.42
N TYR A 190 25.39 10.32 0.71
CA TYR A 190 26.56 10.17 1.58
C TYR A 190 26.52 8.88 2.42
N LEU A 191 25.44 8.11 2.34
CA LEU A 191 25.27 6.82 3.04
C LEU A 191 25.62 5.61 2.16
N ILE A 192 26.11 5.84 0.94
CA ILE A 192 26.49 4.82 -0.04
C ILE A 192 27.99 4.92 -0.23
#